data_AF-A0AA39XFL3-F1
#
_entry.id   AF-A0AA39XFL3-F1
#
_cell.length_a   1.000
_cell.length_b   1.000
_cell.length_c   1.000
_cell.angle_alpha   90.00
_cell.angle_beta   90.00
_cell.angle_gamma   90.00
#
_symmetry.space_group_name_H-M   'P 1'
#
loop_
_entity.id
_entity.type
_entity.pdbx_description
1 polymer ?
#
loop_
_entity_poly.entity_id
_entity_poly.type
_entity_poly.pdbx_seq_one_letter_code
_entity_poly.pdbx_strand_id
1 'polypeptide(L)'
;MHLDVGLSLPGLYKRFSIPCLQRSPTLFGQTLLHPHRFQSTSTNVTHLHSHIHPRHSEACLSLPSPTPYPPSRKFSTSPFPHPSASCRPTLRSPRSSHNPRPLEGTTARIAQQPSFLRRLSSTAKMTVPSGNGHGPAQRKHKVAVIGSGNWGTTVAKLVAESTCEHPGIFEEDVQMWVYEEKVTIPKDSPHYDASVGEEPQNLTSIINKHHENVKYLPKIALPSNVVANPSLQDAVKDATVLIFNFPHDFIHSILKQMKGHILPYARGISCIKGVTVTDDKIELICEHIGDTLGIYCGALSGANIASEIANEEWCETTIAYNTPPCDIRATNGASNGASNGNGASNGNGEHKDSRGQISRTKLVPLPQEYPPLDHEEFYKLFSRPYFTVSMVSDVVGVSLGGALKNIVAIACGFVEGHGWNMTAKTAVMRRGMLEIIAFAREFFPETIQEKTLWEESAGWGDMIVSCTAARNWRYSKMAVERGVSVQEIERTELNGQKLQGISTSREVSSFLRAKGLEEHYPLFKAVELILDQKIKVEEIPNLFRK
;
A
#
# COMPACT_ATOMS: atom_id res chain seq x y z
N MET A 1 6.99 49.88 44.79
CA MET A 1 6.41 49.53 46.10
C MET A 1 6.12 48.02 46.06
N HIS A 2 7.10 47.14 46.24
CA HIS A 2 7.85 46.71 47.44
C HIS A 2 7.03 45.93 48.48
N LEU A 3 7.32 44.62 48.55
CA LEU A 3 7.65 43.76 49.71
C LEU A 3 7.45 42.30 49.20
N ASP A 4 8.44 41.51 48.79
CA ASP A 4 9.74 41.11 49.37
C ASP A 4 9.65 40.43 50.74
N VAL A 5 9.77 39.09 50.74
CA VAL A 5 10.49 38.30 51.75
C VAL A 5 11.19 37.15 51.02
N GLY A 6 12.52 37.21 50.96
CA GLY A 6 13.38 36.13 50.46
C GLY A 6 13.86 35.20 51.58
N LEU A 7 14.55 34.13 51.19
CA LEU A 7 15.75 33.62 51.86
C LEU A 7 16.48 32.60 50.95
N SER A 8 17.80 32.69 50.99
CA SER A 8 18.80 32.16 50.06
C SER A 8 19.59 30.96 50.62
N LEU A 9 19.96 30.02 49.73
CA LEU A 9 21.23 29.24 49.51
C LEU A 9 22.29 29.11 50.63
N PRO A 10 23.13 28.02 50.70
CA PRO A 10 23.99 27.46 49.62
C PRO A 10 24.04 25.90 49.59
N GLY A 11 24.56 25.12 48.63
CA GLY A 11 25.69 25.24 47.69
C GLY A 11 26.78 24.22 48.06
N LEU A 12 26.95 23.10 47.32
CA LEU A 12 28.21 22.32 47.32
C LEU A 12 28.34 21.33 46.15
N TYR A 13 29.31 21.63 45.28
CA TYR A 13 29.91 20.76 44.28
C TYR A 13 30.72 19.63 44.92
N LYS A 14 30.72 18.42 44.35
CA LYS A 14 31.85 17.47 44.47
C LYS A 14 31.98 16.58 43.22
N ARG A 15 33.09 16.81 42.50
CA ARG A 15 33.73 15.90 41.55
C ARG A 15 34.32 14.71 42.31
N PHE A 16 34.29 13.51 41.71
CA PHE A 16 35.28 12.48 42.01
C PHE A 16 35.71 11.76 40.73
N SER A 17 37.03 11.60 40.60
CA SER A 17 37.77 10.95 39.53
C SER A 17 38.48 9.71 40.11
N ILE A 18 38.29 8.56 39.42
CA ILE A 18 39.16 7.37 39.13
C ILE A 18 40.10 6.81 40.25
N PRO A 19 40.37 5.47 40.28
CA PRO A 19 41.47 4.94 39.46
C PRO A 19 41.23 3.54 38.82
N CYS A 20 41.83 3.36 37.63
CA CYS A 20 42.22 2.08 37.04
C CYS A 20 43.32 1.42 37.89
N LEU A 21 43.34 0.08 37.96
CA LEU A 21 44.56 -0.69 38.25
C LEU A 21 44.55 -2.06 37.55
N GLN A 22 45.75 -2.44 37.12
CA GLN A 22 46.12 -3.46 36.14
C GLN A 22 46.29 -4.88 36.72
N ARG A 23 46.12 -5.89 35.84
CA ARG A 23 46.95 -7.09 35.59
C ARG A 23 47.23 -8.14 36.71
N SER A 24 46.59 -9.32 36.54
CA SER A 24 47.13 -10.72 36.36
C SER A 24 48.03 -11.40 37.44
N PRO A 25 48.38 -12.72 37.35
CA PRO A 25 47.65 -13.97 36.97
C PRO A 25 47.90 -15.13 38.00
N THR A 26 47.70 -16.40 37.59
CA THR A 26 48.14 -17.71 38.18
C THR A 26 47.23 -18.38 39.22
N LEU A 27 47.05 -19.70 39.34
CA LEU A 27 47.24 -20.97 38.60
C LEU A 27 46.94 -22.09 39.64
N PHE A 28 46.32 -23.21 39.28
CA PHE A 28 46.35 -24.58 39.88
C PHE A 28 45.01 -25.28 39.50
N GLY A 29 44.94 -26.32 38.65
CA GLY A 29 45.44 -27.71 38.84
C GLY A 29 44.45 -28.47 39.75
N GLN A 30 43.83 -29.62 39.47
CA GLN A 30 44.14 -30.78 38.62
C GLN A 30 42.87 -31.62 38.34
N THR A 31 42.82 -32.17 37.12
CA THR A 31 42.55 -33.54 36.63
C THR A 31 41.87 -34.63 37.49
N LEU A 32 40.91 -35.38 36.88
CA LEU A 32 40.76 -36.87 36.79
C LEU A 32 39.45 -37.21 36.00
N LEU A 33 39.47 -37.61 34.70
CA LEU A 33 39.52 -38.97 34.11
C LEU A 33 38.36 -39.93 34.55
N HIS A 34 37.30 -40.16 33.74
CA HIS A 34 37.07 -41.17 32.65
C HIS A 34 36.45 -42.51 33.14
N PRO A 35 35.95 -43.46 32.30
CA PRO A 35 35.04 -43.43 31.12
C PRO A 35 33.99 -44.61 31.13
N HIS A 36 33.15 -44.76 30.07
CA HIS A 36 32.73 -46.01 29.36
C HIS A 36 31.50 -45.70 28.46
N ARG A 37 31.57 -45.62 27.11
CA ARG A 37 31.69 -46.61 25.99
C ARG A 37 30.50 -47.57 25.77
N PHE A 38 29.97 -47.54 24.54
CA PHE A 38 29.56 -48.60 23.57
C PHE A 38 28.23 -48.23 22.87
N GLN A 39 27.96 -48.46 21.58
CA GLN A 39 28.71 -48.62 20.32
C GLN A 39 27.64 -48.70 19.22
N SER A 40 27.98 -48.21 18.03
CA SER A 40 27.24 -48.37 16.77
C SER A 40 27.89 -49.45 15.87
N THR A 41 27.09 -50.20 15.11
CA THR A 41 27.50 -51.05 13.96
C THR A 41 27.33 -50.25 12.66
N SER A 42 28.39 -49.87 11.93
CA SER A 42 29.04 -50.52 10.76
C SER A 42 28.11 -50.79 9.56
N THR A 43 28.35 -50.27 8.35
CA THR A 43 29.36 -50.62 7.31
C THR A 43 29.12 -49.66 6.11
N ASN A 44 30.00 -49.33 5.15
CA ASN A 44 31.12 -50.01 4.51
C ASN A 44 32.07 -49.00 3.82
N VAL A 45 33.31 -49.42 3.63
CA VAL A 45 34.48 -48.71 3.07
C VAL A 45 34.72 -49.12 1.60
N THR A 46 35.34 -48.27 0.79
CA THR A 46 36.28 -48.70 -0.26
C THR A 46 37.45 -47.72 -0.40
N HIS A 47 38.65 -48.31 -0.48
CA HIS A 47 39.99 -47.72 -0.53
C HIS A 47 40.39 -47.23 -1.94
N LEU A 48 41.34 -46.28 -2.03
CA LEU A 48 42.61 -46.51 -2.76
C LEU A 48 43.75 -45.52 -2.36
N HIS A 49 44.93 -46.12 -2.21
CA HIS A 49 46.33 -45.62 -2.06
C HIS A 49 46.76 -44.53 -3.08
N SER A 50 47.89 -43.80 -3.04
CA SER A 50 49.00 -43.45 -2.11
C SER A 50 50.00 -42.58 -2.92
N HIS A 51 50.72 -41.62 -2.31
CA HIS A 51 52.18 -41.35 -2.49
C HIS A 51 52.60 -39.92 -2.07
N ILE A 52 53.89 -39.82 -1.69
CA ILE A 52 54.56 -38.83 -0.83
C ILE A 52 55.51 -37.94 -1.67
N HIS A 53 55.42 -36.60 -1.48
CA HIS A 53 56.40 -35.47 -1.46
C HIS A 53 57.61 -35.35 -2.43
N PRO A 54 58.35 -34.20 -2.50
CA PRO A 54 57.99 -32.75 -2.47
C PRO A 54 58.79 -31.90 -3.50
N ARG A 55 58.52 -30.58 -3.65
CA ARG A 55 59.51 -29.44 -3.68
C ARG A 55 58.94 -28.10 -4.21
N HIS A 56 59.21 -27.05 -3.43
CA HIS A 56 59.47 -25.62 -3.73
C HIS A 56 58.71 -24.85 -4.84
N SER A 57 58.07 -23.74 -4.46
CA SER A 57 58.59 -22.38 -4.70
C SER A 57 57.69 -21.29 -4.08
N GLU A 58 58.33 -20.23 -3.65
CA GLU A 58 57.80 -19.03 -2.98
C GLU A 58 57.01 -18.13 -3.93
N ALA A 59 56.02 -17.39 -3.39
CA ALA A 59 55.89 -15.94 -3.62
C ALA A 59 54.75 -15.38 -2.75
N CYS A 60 55.15 -14.62 -1.74
CA CYS A 60 54.31 -13.75 -0.93
C CYS A 60 54.14 -12.43 -1.70
N LEU A 61 52.91 -11.98 -1.97
CA LEU A 61 52.66 -10.61 -2.40
C LEU A 61 51.54 -9.98 -1.56
N SER A 62 51.97 -8.90 -0.92
CA SER A 62 51.33 -7.98 0.01
C SER A 62 50.09 -7.26 -0.53
N LEU A 63 49.06 -7.18 0.32
CA LEU A 63 47.91 -6.29 0.17
C LEU A 63 48.30 -4.85 0.55
N PRO A 64 47.89 -3.81 -0.21
CA PRO A 64 48.09 -2.43 0.17
C PRO A 64 47.02 -1.93 1.17
N SER A 65 47.47 -1.13 2.13
CA SER A 65 46.69 -0.46 3.17
C SER A 65 45.83 0.71 2.64
N PRO A 66 44.74 1.09 3.35
CA PRO A 66 43.82 2.12 2.89
C PRO A 66 44.35 3.54 3.14
N THR A 67 44.22 4.41 2.14
CA THR A 67 44.53 5.84 2.19
C THR A 67 43.49 6.63 3.01
N PRO A 68 43.88 7.66 3.77
CA PRO A 68 42.97 8.47 4.58
C PRO A 68 42.23 9.54 3.76
N TYR A 69 40.96 9.77 4.10
CA TYR A 69 40.10 10.84 3.56
C TYR A 69 40.56 12.24 3.98
N PRO A 70 40.41 13.28 3.14
CA PRO A 70 40.70 14.67 3.51
C PRO A 70 39.60 15.27 4.40
N PRO A 71 39.92 16.25 5.27
CA PRO A 71 38.99 16.81 6.23
C PRO A 71 37.98 17.77 5.59
N SER A 72 36.77 17.77 6.15
CA SER A 72 35.63 18.61 5.81
C SER A 72 35.92 20.11 5.96
N ARG A 73 35.59 20.88 4.93
CA ARG A 73 35.58 22.35 5.00
C ARG A 73 34.42 22.82 5.88
N LYS A 74 34.75 23.63 6.88
CA LYS A 74 33.83 24.40 7.71
C LYS A 74 33.10 25.42 6.82
N PHE A 75 31.76 25.34 6.76
CA PHE A 75 30.94 26.45 6.28
C PHE A 75 30.83 27.49 7.39
N SER A 76 31.47 28.64 7.16
CA SER A 76 31.27 29.85 7.96
C SER A 76 29.95 30.49 7.55
N THR A 77 29.07 30.66 8.52
CA THR A 77 27.85 31.45 8.42
C THR A 77 28.21 32.94 8.50
N SER A 78 27.80 33.72 7.51
CA SER A 78 27.67 35.17 7.64
C SER A 78 26.38 35.63 6.95
N PRO A 79 25.73 36.70 7.44
CA PRO A 79 24.30 36.95 7.21
C PRO A 79 24.07 37.81 5.96
N PHE A 80 23.02 37.47 5.19
CA PHE A 80 22.48 38.33 4.13
C PHE A 80 21.73 39.54 4.74
N PRO A 81 21.89 40.76 4.19
CA PRO A 81 21.04 41.89 4.54
C PRO A 81 19.78 41.94 3.66
N HIS A 82 18.66 42.27 4.30
CA HIS A 82 17.39 42.65 3.65
C HIS A 82 17.53 43.90 2.77
N PRO A 83 16.60 44.10 1.83
CA PRO A 83 15.99 45.42 1.73
C PRO A 83 14.46 45.38 1.74
N SER A 84 13.92 46.39 2.43
CA SER A 84 12.52 46.71 2.62
C SER A 84 11.96 47.65 1.54
N ALA A 85 10.68 47.38 1.20
CA ALA A 85 9.58 48.34 0.99
C ALA A 85 9.47 49.25 -0.26
N SER A 86 8.30 49.08 -0.90
CA SER A 86 7.37 50.08 -1.44
C SER A 86 7.56 50.62 -2.88
N CYS A 87 6.57 50.35 -3.74
CA CYS A 87 5.74 51.38 -4.39
C CYS A 87 4.56 50.77 -5.19
N ARG A 88 3.42 51.48 -5.16
CA ARG A 88 2.11 51.16 -5.75
C ARG A 88 2.03 51.42 -7.28
N PRO A 89 0.98 50.94 -7.97
CA PRO A 89 0.91 50.86 -9.43
C PRO A 89 0.22 52.07 -10.08
N THR A 90 0.51 52.32 -11.37
CA THR A 90 -0.32 53.16 -12.25
C THR A 90 -0.62 52.47 -13.57
N LEU A 91 -1.89 52.54 -13.97
CA LEU A 91 -2.46 52.05 -15.24
C LEU A 91 -1.98 52.86 -16.44
N ARG A 92 -1.78 52.19 -17.60
CA ARG A 92 -2.46 52.51 -18.88
C ARG A 92 -2.17 51.47 -19.98
N SER A 93 -3.21 51.13 -20.71
CA SER A 93 -3.29 50.26 -21.89
C SER A 93 -3.33 51.12 -23.19
N PRO A 94 -3.64 50.59 -24.39
CA PRO A 94 -2.76 49.80 -25.28
C PRO A 94 -2.74 50.33 -26.75
N ARG A 95 -1.88 49.78 -27.61
CA ARG A 95 -1.90 49.70 -29.11
C ARG A 95 -0.47 49.38 -29.60
N SER A 96 -0.17 48.75 -30.72
CA SER A 96 -0.81 47.82 -31.66
C SER A 96 0.27 47.41 -32.68
N SER A 97 0.16 46.20 -33.25
CA SER A 97 0.51 45.80 -34.63
C SER A 97 1.96 45.86 -35.16
N HIS A 98 2.36 44.67 -35.65
CA HIS A 98 3.04 44.35 -36.93
C HIS A 98 4.48 43.78 -36.92
N ASN A 99 4.55 42.52 -37.36
CA ASN A 99 5.68 41.86 -38.01
C ASN A 99 6.05 42.57 -39.33
N PRO A 100 7.31 42.44 -39.79
CA PRO A 100 7.55 41.54 -40.93
C PRO A 100 8.82 40.66 -40.81
N ARG A 101 8.92 39.76 -41.80
CA ARG A 101 9.74 38.55 -41.95
C ARG A 101 11.14 38.81 -42.60
N PRO A 102 11.98 37.77 -42.87
CA PRO A 102 13.42 37.73 -42.56
C PRO A 102 14.35 37.83 -43.79
N LEU A 103 15.68 37.90 -43.56
CA LEU A 103 16.71 37.64 -44.58
C LEU A 103 17.99 36.96 -44.00
N GLU A 104 18.61 36.19 -44.89
CA GLU A 104 19.70 35.19 -44.82
C GLU A 104 21.07 35.69 -44.30
N GLY A 105 21.86 34.86 -43.59
CA GLY A 105 23.03 34.11 -44.11
C GLY A 105 24.36 34.80 -43.70
N THR A 106 25.37 34.22 -43.05
CA THR A 106 26.38 33.31 -43.65
C THR A 106 27.42 32.88 -42.57
N THR A 107 27.64 31.56 -42.45
CA THR A 107 28.87 30.76 -42.13
C THR A 107 29.88 31.11 -41.02
N ALA A 108 30.16 30.13 -40.15
CA ALA A 108 31.53 29.65 -39.83
C ALA A 108 31.51 28.18 -39.34
N ARG A 109 32.54 27.42 -39.74
CA ARG A 109 32.63 25.94 -39.79
C ARG A 109 33.11 25.28 -38.49
N ILE A 110 32.59 24.07 -38.26
CA ILE A 110 33.08 23.02 -37.34
C ILE A 110 33.95 22.02 -38.12
N ALA A 111 35.04 21.52 -37.53
CA ALA A 111 35.77 20.31 -37.93
C ALA A 111 35.38 19.18 -36.94
N GLN A 112 34.63 18.15 -37.38
CA GLN A 112 35.04 16.78 -37.81
C GLN A 112 35.71 15.95 -36.70
N GLN A 113 35.40 14.68 -36.38
CA GLN A 113 34.46 13.58 -36.81
C GLN A 113 34.76 12.38 -35.83
N PRO A 114 34.33 11.08 -35.97
CA PRO A 114 33.26 10.41 -36.77
C PRO A 114 32.34 9.45 -35.92
N SER A 115 31.03 9.34 -36.15
CA SER A 115 30.25 8.51 -37.09
C SER A 115 29.98 7.04 -36.70
N PHE A 116 28.73 6.70 -36.35
CA PHE A 116 27.99 5.62 -37.02
C PHE A 116 26.48 5.75 -36.79
N LEU A 117 25.79 6.33 -37.77
CA LEU A 117 24.34 6.22 -37.95
C LEU A 117 24.09 5.93 -39.43
N ARG A 118 23.00 5.20 -39.68
CA ARG A 118 22.07 5.37 -40.82
C ARG A 118 22.11 4.30 -41.93
N ARG A 119 21.05 3.49 -41.92
CA ARG A 119 20.23 2.99 -43.06
C ARG A 119 19.00 2.35 -42.38
N LEU A 120 17.74 2.61 -42.68
CA LEU A 120 17.04 3.24 -43.79
C LEU A 120 15.71 3.80 -43.26
N SER A 121 15.31 4.98 -43.74
CA SER A 121 13.91 5.39 -43.82
C SER A 121 13.45 5.11 -45.25
N SER A 122 12.55 4.14 -45.45
CA SER A 122 11.68 4.12 -46.62
C SER A 122 10.26 3.80 -46.19
N THR A 123 9.38 4.73 -46.54
CA THR A 123 7.93 4.68 -46.54
C THR A 123 7.33 3.31 -46.90
N ALA A 124 6.50 2.78 -46.02
CA ALA A 124 5.37 1.94 -46.39
C ALA A 124 4.19 2.32 -45.49
N LYS A 125 3.19 2.98 -46.08
CA LYS A 125 1.83 3.03 -45.51
C LYS A 125 1.35 1.58 -45.43
N MET A 126 1.27 1.03 -44.23
CA MET A 126 0.52 -0.21 -44.02
C MET A 126 -0.96 0.11 -44.14
N THR A 127 -1.50 -0.07 -45.33
CA THR A 127 -2.93 -0.29 -45.55
C THR A 127 -3.33 -1.53 -44.76
N VAL A 128 -4.06 -1.33 -43.67
CA VAL A 128 -4.77 -2.42 -42.97
C VAL A 128 -5.76 -3.02 -43.97
N PRO A 129 -5.75 -4.34 -44.22
CA PRO A 129 -6.79 -4.95 -45.03
C PRO A 129 -8.12 -4.73 -44.32
N SER A 130 -9.05 -4.02 -44.98
CA SER A 130 -10.47 -4.05 -44.60
C SER A 130 -10.99 -5.46 -44.86
N GLY A 131 -10.77 -6.33 -43.88
CA GLY A 131 -11.44 -7.61 -43.76
C GLY A 131 -12.82 -7.36 -43.18
N ASN A 132 -13.81 -7.35 -44.07
CA ASN A 132 -15.22 -7.34 -43.72
C ASN A 132 -15.55 -8.67 -43.02
N GLY A 133 -15.54 -8.67 -41.68
CA GLY A 133 -15.92 -9.79 -40.85
C GLY A 133 -16.66 -9.25 -39.63
N HIS A 134 -17.96 -9.00 -39.79
CA HIS A 134 -18.83 -8.61 -38.69
C HIS A 134 -19.00 -9.81 -37.74
N GLY A 135 -18.03 -9.99 -36.83
CA GLY A 135 -18.33 -10.61 -35.54
C GLY A 135 -19.30 -9.71 -34.77
N PRO A 136 -20.13 -10.25 -33.86
CA PRO A 136 -21.01 -9.42 -33.04
C PRO A 136 -20.18 -8.33 -32.34
N ALA A 137 -20.69 -7.10 -32.30
CA ALA A 137 -20.04 -6.00 -31.60
C ALA A 137 -19.76 -6.42 -30.16
N GLN A 138 -18.48 -6.46 -29.77
CA GLN A 138 -18.07 -6.87 -28.44
C GLN A 138 -18.66 -5.89 -27.42
N ARG A 139 -19.40 -6.40 -26.44
CA ARG A 139 -19.98 -5.58 -25.37
C ARG A 139 -18.85 -5.02 -24.52
N LYS A 140 -19.04 -3.82 -23.97
CA LYS A 140 -18.05 -3.14 -23.14
C LYS A 140 -18.39 -3.33 -21.67
N HIS A 141 -17.39 -3.31 -20.81
CA HIS A 141 -17.56 -3.39 -19.37
C HIS A 141 -18.04 -2.06 -18.80
N LYS A 142 -19.17 -2.09 -18.11
CA LYS A 142 -19.62 -0.97 -17.27
C LYS A 142 -18.99 -1.07 -15.89
N VAL A 143 -18.41 0.03 -15.41
CA VAL A 143 -17.69 0.13 -14.14
C VAL A 143 -18.52 0.90 -13.13
N ALA A 144 -18.65 0.37 -11.91
CA ALA A 144 -19.26 1.06 -10.78
C ALA A 144 -18.33 1.04 -9.57
N VAL A 145 -18.09 2.22 -8.99
CA VAL A 145 -17.39 2.42 -7.72
C VAL A 145 -18.42 2.54 -6.60
N ILE A 146 -18.37 1.61 -5.65
CA ILE A 146 -19.23 1.58 -4.47
C ILE A 146 -18.49 2.29 -3.35
N GLY A 147 -18.78 3.59 -3.19
CA GLY A 147 -18.26 4.44 -2.11
C GLY A 147 -17.62 5.71 -2.63
N SER A 148 -17.86 6.81 -1.91
CA SER A 148 -17.54 8.17 -2.34
C SER A 148 -16.73 8.95 -1.30
N GLY A 149 -16.06 8.24 -0.39
CA GLY A 149 -15.10 8.85 0.53
C GLY A 149 -13.86 9.37 -0.19
N ASN A 150 -12.84 9.78 0.55
CA ASN A 150 -11.59 10.31 -0.01
C ASN A 150 -10.99 9.32 -1.04
N TRP A 151 -10.70 8.08 -0.63
CA TRP A 151 -10.17 7.06 -1.55
C TRP A 151 -11.19 6.59 -2.60
N GLY A 152 -12.50 6.65 -2.32
CA GLY A 152 -13.56 6.22 -3.25
C GLY A 152 -13.66 7.17 -4.44
N THR A 153 -13.51 8.46 -4.15
CA THR A 153 -13.44 9.50 -5.16
C THR A 153 -12.14 9.43 -5.95
N THR A 154 -11.00 9.20 -5.28
CA THR A 154 -9.70 9.04 -5.97
C THR A 154 -9.73 7.85 -6.93
N VAL A 155 -10.26 6.69 -6.51
CA VAL A 155 -10.35 5.52 -7.41
C VAL A 155 -11.34 5.76 -8.56
N ALA A 156 -12.44 6.47 -8.32
CA ALA A 156 -13.35 6.88 -9.40
C ALA A 156 -12.65 7.78 -10.44
N LYS A 157 -11.81 8.73 -10.02
CA LYS A 157 -10.96 9.53 -10.92
C LYS A 157 -10.04 8.62 -11.75
N LEU A 158 -9.28 7.74 -11.09
CA LEU A 158 -8.33 6.83 -11.76
C LEU A 158 -9.02 6.02 -12.86
N VAL A 159 -10.11 5.33 -12.50
CA VAL A 159 -10.76 4.42 -13.45
C VAL A 159 -11.51 5.17 -14.55
N ALA A 160 -12.04 6.37 -14.28
CA ALA A 160 -12.70 7.19 -15.29
C ALA A 160 -11.72 7.75 -16.34
N GLU A 161 -10.47 8.02 -15.97
CA GLU A 161 -9.42 8.32 -16.96
C GLU A 161 -9.11 7.08 -17.82
N SER A 162 -8.97 5.91 -17.19
CA SER A 162 -8.67 4.66 -17.89
C SER A 162 -9.80 4.19 -18.80
N THR A 163 -11.08 4.39 -18.44
CA THR A 163 -12.20 4.02 -19.32
C THR A 163 -12.21 4.83 -20.61
N CYS A 164 -11.86 6.13 -20.54
CA CYS A 164 -11.67 7.00 -21.70
C CYS A 164 -10.49 6.56 -22.60
N GLU A 165 -9.41 6.05 -22.01
CA GLU A 165 -8.24 5.56 -22.74
C GLU A 165 -8.46 4.19 -23.40
N HIS A 166 -9.43 3.42 -22.90
CA HIS A 166 -9.72 2.05 -23.34
C HIS A 166 -11.18 1.85 -23.79
N PRO A 167 -11.69 2.63 -24.77
CA PRO A 167 -13.09 2.61 -25.18
C PRO A 167 -13.50 1.33 -25.92
N GLY A 168 -12.55 0.45 -26.26
CA GLY A 168 -12.83 -0.89 -26.79
C GLY A 168 -13.16 -1.93 -25.72
N ILE A 169 -12.82 -1.64 -24.45
CA ILE A 169 -12.97 -2.58 -23.33
C ILE A 169 -14.03 -2.09 -22.35
N PHE A 170 -14.03 -0.79 -22.03
CA PHE A 170 -14.91 -0.20 -21.02
C PHE A 170 -15.91 0.78 -21.64
N GLU A 171 -17.09 0.89 -21.02
CA GLU A 171 -17.97 2.04 -21.24
C GLU A 171 -17.32 3.30 -20.66
N GLU A 172 -17.55 4.45 -21.30
CA GLU A 172 -16.92 5.71 -20.91
C GLU A 172 -17.33 6.13 -19.49
N ASP A 173 -18.64 6.10 -19.20
CA ASP A 173 -19.18 6.53 -17.91
C ASP A 173 -18.82 5.56 -16.78
N VAL A 174 -18.34 6.13 -15.67
CA VAL A 174 -18.10 5.43 -14.41
C VAL A 174 -19.16 5.86 -13.41
N GLN A 175 -19.97 4.91 -12.96
CA GLN A 175 -20.92 5.15 -11.87
C GLN A 175 -20.16 5.22 -10.54
N MET A 176 -20.41 6.23 -9.73
CA MET A 176 -19.91 6.31 -8.37
C MET A 176 -21.09 6.43 -7.42
N TRP A 177 -21.33 5.39 -6.61
CA TRP A 177 -22.35 5.45 -5.59
C TRP A 177 -21.92 6.40 -4.46
N VAL A 178 -22.75 7.40 -4.21
CA VAL A 178 -22.59 8.41 -3.17
C VAL A 178 -23.73 8.25 -2.18
N TYR A 179 -23.41 8.00 -0.91
CA TYR A 179 -24.43 8.11 0.14
C TYR A 179 -24.92 9.56 0.18
N GLU A 180 -26.21 9.79 -0.07
CA GLU A 180 -26.72 11.13 -0.25
C GLU A 180 -26.65 11.93 1.05
N GLU A 181 -26.00 13.08 0.97
CA GLU A 181 -25.83 14.00 2.09
C GLU A 181 -26.14 15.41 1.64
N LYS A 182 -26.69 16.20 2.56
CA LYS A 182 -26.84 17.63 2.40
C LYS A 182 -25.56 18.31 2.86
N VAL A 183 -24.85 18.97 1.95
CA VAL A 183 -23.58 19.64 2.23
C VAL A 183 -23.62 21.10 1.81
N THR A 184 -23.03 21.97 2.62
CA THR A 184 -22.81 23.37 2.28
C THR A 184 -21.45 23.51 1.61
N ILE A 185 -21.39 24.18 0.47
CA ILE A 185 -20.12 24.45 -0.21
C ILE A 185 -19.33 25.47 0.63
N PRO A 186 -18.08 25.18 1.03
CA PRO A 186 -17.27 26.12 1.81
C PRO A 186 -17.03 27.45 1.08
N LYS A 187 -16.96 28.57 1.82
CA LYS A 187 -16.71 29.91 1.24
C LYS A 187 -15.38 30.05 0.52
N ASP A 188 -14.41 29.21 0.85
CA ASP A 188 -13.10 29.14 0.20
C ASP A 188 -13.07 28.20 -1.01
N SER A 189 -14.17 27.50 -1.31
CA SER A 189 -14.30 26.69 -2.53
C SER A 189 -14.49 27.59 -3.75
N PRO A 190 -13.87 27.25 -4.90
CA PRO A 190 -14.11 27.95 -6.17
C PRO A 190 -15.56 27.82 -6.67
N HIS A 191 -16.34 26.91 -6.10
CA HIS A 191 -17.73 26.66 -6.45
C HIS A 191 -18.74 27.34 -5.51
N TYR A 192 -18.27 28.15 -4.57
CA TYR A 192 -19.15 28.91 -3.68
C TYR A 192 -19.98 29.92 -4.47
N ASP A 193 -21.30 29.88 -4.30
CA ASP A 193 -22.25 30.82 -4.90
C ASP A 193 -22.89 31.66 -3.80
N ALA A 194 -22.59 32.96 -3.79
CA ALA A 194 -23.14 33.90 -2.81
C ALA A 194 -24.67 34.02 -2.88
N SER A 195 -25.30 33.66 -4.00
CA SER A 195 -26.77 33.64 -4.12
C SER A 195 -27.42 32.45 -3.41
N VAL A 196 -26.71 31.32 -3.32
CA VAL A 196 -27.13 30.13 -2.56
C VAL A 196 -26.69 30.22 -1.11
N GLY A 197 -25.62 30.97 -0.81
CA GLY A 197 -25.17 31.25 0.54
C GLY A 197 -24.70 29.99 1.26
N GLU A 198 -25.23 29.72 2.45
CA GLU A 198 -24.87 28.54 3.26
C GLU A 198 -25.90 27.40 3.14
N GLU A 199 -26.82 27.48 2.17
CA GLU A 199 -27.86 26.46 2.00
C GLU A 199 -27.28 25.08 1.64
N PRO A 200 -27.64 24.02 2.40
CA PRO A 200 -27.19 22.66 2.10
C PRO A 200 -27.78 22.10 0.80
N GLN A 201 -26.92 21.64 -0.10
CA GLN A 201 -27.28 21.02 -1.38
C GLN A 201 -26.97 19.53 -1.38
N ASN A 202 -27.60 18.75 -2.27
CA ASN A 202 -27.27 17.34 -2.44
C ASN A 202 -25.83 17.18 -2.93
N LEU A 203 -25.04 16.37 -2.23
CA LEU A 203 -23.65 16.11 -2.59
C LEU A 203 -23.53 15.53 -4.01
N THR A 204 -24.44 14.64 -4.41
CA THR A 204 -24.46 14.09 -5.79
C THR A 204 -24.66 15.18 -6.85
N SER A 205 -25.52 16.15 -6.60
CA SER A 205 -25.79 17.27 -7.51
C SER A 205 -24.59 18.19 -7.62
N ILE A 206 -23.88 18.43 -6.51
CA ILE A 206 -22.63 19.20 -6.51
C ILE A 206 -21.57 18.48 -7.34
N ILE A 207 -21.35 17.18 -7.09
CA ILE A 207 -20.34 16.40 -7.81
C ILE A 207 -20.65 16.37 -9.31
N ASN A 208 -21.88 16.09 -9.71
CA ASN A 208 -22.23 16.03 -11.15
C ASN A 208 -22.17 17.40 -11.85
N LYS A 209 -22.41 18.50 -11.13
CA LYS A 209 -22.37 19.85 -11.70
C LYS A 209 -20.96 20.42 -11.79
N HIS A 210 -20.16 20.21 -10.75
CA HIS A 210 -18.86 20.84 -10.58
C HIS A 210 -17.68 19.90 -10.84
N HIS A 211 -17.95 18.60 -10.95
CA HIS A 211 -16.95 17.54 -11.02
C HIS A 211 -15.92 17.65 -9.89
N GLU A 212 -16.39 17.92 -8.67
CA GLU A 212 -15.57 17.97 -7.46
C GLU A 212 -16.36 17.39 -6.27
N ASN A 213 -15.72 16.50 -5.50
CA ASN A 213 -16.26 16.06 -4.21
C ASN A 213 -15.79 17.01 -3.10
N VAL A 214 -16.50 18.14 -2.97
CA VAL A 214 -16.16 19.25 -2.06
C VAL A 214 -16.04 18.85 -0.58
N LYS A 215 -16.61 17.70 -0.18
CA LYS A 215 -16.56 17.21 1.20
C LYS A 215 -15.39 16.26 1.45
N TYR A 216 -15.21 15.26 0.58
CA TYR A 216 -14.29 14.15 0.85
C TYR A 216 -12.97 14.23 0.08
N LEU A 217 -12.93 14.98 -1.03
CA LEU A 217 -11.74 15.21 -1.84
C LEU A 217 -11.77 16.63 -2.45
N PRO A 218 -11.74 17.68 -1.59
CA PRO A 218 -11.85 19.06 -2.06
C PRO A 218 -10.66 19.46 -2.93
N LYS A 219 -10.89 20.39 -3.87
CA LYS A 219 -9.89 20.98 -4.78
C LYS A 219 -9.29 20.02 -5.81
N ILE A 220 -9.89 18.84 -5.98
CA ILE A 220 -9.51 17.88 -7.02
C ILE A 220 -10.63 17.83 -8.06
N ALA A 221 -10.29 18.18 -9.30
CA ALA A 221 -11.20 18.02 -10.42
C ALA A 221 -11.33 16.54 -10.80
N LEU A 222 -12.56 16.09 -10.98
CA LEU A 222 -12.91 14.77 -11.45
C LEU A 222 -13.12 14.78 -12.97
N PRO A 223 -12.84 13.68 -13.67
CA PRO A 223 -13.23 13.51 -15.06
C PRO A 223 -14.74 13.68 -15.24
N SER A 224 -15.17 14.26 -16.36
CA SER A 224 -16.57 14.57 -16.62
C SER A 224 -17.46 13.33 -16.77
N ASN A 225 -16.85 12.18 -17.05
CA ASN A 225 -17.49 10.86 -17.15
C ASN A 225 -17.64 10.14 -15.79
N VAL A 226 -17.30 10.78 -14.66
CA VAL A 226 -17.69 10.29 -13.33
C VAL A 226 -19.12 10.75 -13.04
N VAL A 227 -20.02 9.79 -12.83
CA VAL A 227 -21.43 10.03 -12.53
C VAL A 227 -21.74 9.69 -11.08
N ALA A 228 -21.95 10.71 -10.24
CA ALA A 228 -22.36 10.54 -8.85
C ALA A 228 -23.84 10.12 -8.78
N ASN A 229 -24.10 8.97 -8.17
CA ASN A 229 -25.42 8.36 -8.11
C ASN A 229 -25.85 8.11 -6.65
N PRO A 230 -26.98 8.67 -6.18
CA PRO A 230 -27.45 8.45 -4.81
C PRO A 230 -28.05 7.07 -4.58
N SER A 231 -28.51 6.40 -5.65
CA SER A 231 -29.15 5.10 -5.58
C SER A 231 -28.12 3.99 -5.75
N LEU A 232 -27.86 3.23 -4.69
CA LEU A 232 -26.94 2.09 -4.74
C LEU A 232 -27.35 1.06 -5.81
N GLN A 233 -28.64 0.75 -5.90
CA GLN A 233 -29.15 -0.23 -6.87
C GLN A 233 -29.03 0.27 -8.31
N ASP A 234 -29.23 1.57 -8.54
CA ASP A 234 -29.09 2.16 -9.88
C ASP A 234 -27.62 2.25 -10.30
N ALA A 235 -26.73 2.62 -9.37
CA ALA A 235 -25.29 2.71 -9.62
C ALA A 235 -24.68 1.37 -10.07
N VAL A 236 -25.13 0.27 -9.47
CA VAL A 236 -24.62 -1.08 -9.76
C VAL A 236 -25.40 -1.79 -10.88
N LYS A 237 -26.47 -1.17 -11.37
CA LYS A 237 -27.31 -1.73 -12.42
C LYS A 237 -26.50 -1.93 -13.69
N ASP A 238 -26.55 -3.15 -14.22
CA ASP A 238 -25.83 -3.59 -15.42
C ASP A 238 -24.29 -3.45 -15.36
N ALA A 239 -23.73 -3.11 -14.18
CA ALA A 239 -22.29 -3.01 -13.99
C ALA A 239 -21.66 -4.40 -13.98
N THR A 240 -20.65 -4.60 -14.83
CA THR A 240 -19.89 -5.86 -14.90
C THR A 240 -18.64 -5.83 -14.03
N VAL A 241 -18.13 -4.64 -13.72
CA VAL A 241 -16.99 -4.44 -12.81
C VAL A 241 -17.44 -3.59 -11.63
N LEU A 242 -17.28 -4.12 -10.42
CA LEU A 242 -17.65 -3.47 -9.16
C LEU A 242 -16.39 -3.20 -8.33
N ILE A 243 -16.16 -1.95 -7.95
CA ILE A 243 -15.02 -1.53 -7.14
C ILE A 243 -15.53 -1.12 -5.77
N PHE A 244 -15.19 -1.88 -4.73
CA PHE A 244 -15.71 -1.67 -3.38
C PHE A 244 -14.74 -0.81 -2.58
N ASN A 245 -15.18 0.38 -2.17
CA ASN A 245 -14.37 1.26 -1.34
C ASN A 245 -15.19 2.14 -0.37
N PHE A 246 -15.59 1.55 0.75
CA PHE A 246 -16.28 2.23 1.85
C PHE A 246 -15.75 1.72 3.20
N PRO A 247 -16.02 2.41 4.32
CA PRO A 247 -15.61 1.95 5.64
C PRO A 247 -16.22 0.58 5.99
N HIS A 248 -15.40 -0.34 6.53
CA HIS A 248 -15.84 -1.73 6.77
C HIS A 248 -17.07 -1.83 7.68
N ASP A 249 -17.30 -0.88 8.59
CA ASP A 249 -18.47 -0.83 9.47
C ASP A 249 -19.81 -0.93 8.69
N PHE A 250 -19.84 -0.48 7.43
CA PHE A 250 -21.06 -0.45 6.61
C PHE A 250 -21.25 -1.67 5.70
N ILE A 251 -20.29 -2.60 5.68
CA ILE A 251 -20.26 -3.71 4.70
C ILE A 251 -21.54 -4.54 4.71
N HIS A 252 -22.03 -4.91 5.89
CA HIS A 252 -23.22 -5.75 6.02
C HIS A 252 -24.47 -5.07 5.45
N SER A 253 -24.64 -3.77 5.70
CA SER A 253 -25.80 -2.99 5.23
C SER A 253 -25.76 -2.78 3.72
N ILE A 254 -24.57 -2.46 3.17
CA ILE A 254 -24.38 -2.19 1.74
C ILE A 254 -24.56 -3.47 0.93
N LEU A 255 -23.90 -4.57 1.31
CA LEU A 255 -24.01 -5.83 0.57
C LEU A 255 -25.44 -6.39 0.61
N LYS A 256 -26.15 -6.22 1.72
CA LYS A 256 -27.58 -6.60 1.82
C LYS A 256 -28.45 -5.84 0.82
N GLN A 257 -28.19 -4.55 0.58
CA GLN A 257 -28.93 -3.74 -0.38
C GLN A 257 -28.60 -4.07 -1.84
N MET A 258 -27.39 -4.57 -2.11
CA MET A 258 -26.94 -4.97 -3.44
C MET A 258 -27.38 -6.40 -3.82
N LYS A 259 -27.64 -7.26 -2.84
CA LYS A 259 -27.97 -8.66 -3.07
C LYS A 259 -29.21 -8.80 -3.96
N GLY A 260 -29.06 -9.47 -5.10
CA GLY A 260 -30.12 -9.65 -6.09
C GLY A 260 -30.29 -8.48 -7.07
N HIS A 261 -29.49 -7.42 -6.95
CA HIS A 261 -29.55 -6.22 -7.79
C HIS A 261 -28.30 -6.04 -8.67
N ILE A 262 -27.36 -7.00 -8.66
CA ILE A 262 -26.16 -7.00 -9.50
C ILE A 262 -26.24 -8.06 -10.59
N LEU A 263 -25.43 -7.92 -11.64
CA LEU A 263 -25.27 -8.98 -12.63
C LEU A 263 -24.61 -10.22 -11.98
N PRO A 264 -25.12 -11.44 -12.21
CA PRO A 264 -24.60 -12.65 -11.57
C PRO A 264 -23.18 -13.02 -12.04
N TYR A 265 -22.74 -12.47 -13.17
CA TYR A 265 -21.40 -12.62 -13.73
C TYR A 265 -20.52 -11.38 -13.53
N ALA A 266 -20.94 -10.40 -12.71
CA ALA A 266 -20.08 -9.27 -12.36
C ALA A 266 -18.81 -9.75 -11.64
N ARG A 267 -17.76 -8.93 -11.67
CA ARG A 267 -16.49 -9.16 -10.97
C ARG A 267 -16.14 -7.97 -10.09
N GLY A 268 -15.54 -8.26 -8.94
CA GLY A 268 -15.23 -7.29 -7.90
C GLY A 268 -13.74 -7.04 -7.72
N ILE A 269 -13.39 -5.82 -7.31
CA ILE A 269 -12.11 -5.50 -6.65
C ILE A 269 -12.43 -4.77 -5.35
N SER A 270 -11.96 -5.29 -4.23
CA SER A 270 -12.07 -4.63 -2.93
C SER A 270 -10.85 -3.75 -2.67
N CYS A 271 -11.07 -2.45 -2.46
CA CYS A 271 -10.07 -1.52 -1.94
C CYS A 271 -10.18 -1.35 -0.40
N ILE A 272 -11.06 -2.12 0.24
CA ILE A 272 -11.31 -2.05 1.68
C ILE A 272 -10.20 -2.81 2.41
N LYS A 273 -9.40 -2.08 3.19
CA LYS A 273 -8.33 -2.66 4.03
C LYS A 273 -8.91 -3.13 5.36
N GLY A 274 -8.85 -4.44 5.62
CA GLY A 274 -9.36 -5.04 6.85
C GLY A 274 -9.60 -6.53 6.71
N VAL A 275 -9.99 -7.16 7.81
CA VAL A 275 -10.43 -8.56 7.88
C VAL A 275 -11.69 -8.61 8.75
N THR A 276 -12.54 -9.60 8.53
CA THR A 276 -13.63 -9.91 9.46
C THR A 276 -13.23 -11.13 10.27
N VAL A 277 -13.43 -11.08 11.57
CA VAL A 277 -12.95 -12.13 12.48
C VAL A 277 -14.08 -12.59 13.40
N THR A 278 -14.18 -13.90 13.56
CA THR A 278 -14.91 -14.55 14.66
C THR A 278 -13.93 -15.37 15.49
N ASP A 279 -14.33 -15.87 16.65
CA ASP A 279 -13.47 -16.72 17.49
C ASP A 279 -12.96 -17.98 16.73
N ASP A 280 -13.73 -18.43 15.73
CA ASP A 280 -13.42 -19.64 14.97
C ASP A 280 -12.70 -19.39 13.65
N LYS A 281 -12.98 -18.27 12.97
CA LYS A 281 -12.51 -18.01 11.61
C LYS A 281 -12.06 -16.57 11.41
N ILE A 282 -11.04 -16.41 10.58
CA ILE A 282 -10.72 -15.14 9.93
C ILE A 282 -11.20 -15.22 8.48
N GLU A 283 -11.83 -14.14 8.01
CA GLU A 283 -12.43 -14.01 6.69
C GLU A 283 -11.92 -12.73 6.04
N LEU A 284 -11.47 -12.84 4.79
CA LEU A 284 -11.01 -11.68 4.03
C LEU A 284 -12.21 -10.87 3.56
N ILE A 285 -12.10 -9.54 3.55
CA ILE A 285 -13.22 -8.66 3.13
C ILE A 285 -13.65 -8.94 1.68
N CYS A 286 -12.72 -9.19 0.76
CA CYS A 286 -13.04 -9.55 -0.62
C CYS A 286 -13.82 -10.87 -0.72
N GLU A 287 -13.47 -11.86 0.11
CA GLU A 287 -14.16 -13.15 0.16
C GLU A 287 -15.56 -13.00 0.74
N HIS A 288 -15.71 -12.20 1.80
CA HIS A 288 -17.01 -11.86 2.38
C HIS A 288 -17.95 -11.18 1.37
N ILE A 289 -17.41 -10.26 0.56
CA ILE A 289 -18.13 -9.62 -0.54
C ILE A 289 -18.56 -10.67 -1.56
N GLY A 290 -17.64 -11.54 -1.99
CA GLY A 290 -17.91 -12.58 -2.98
C GLY A 290 -18.98 -13.57 -2.51
N ASP A 291 -18.87 -14.05 -1.28
CA ASP A 291 -19.83 -14.97 -0.64
C ASP A 291 -21.22 -14.38 -0.48
N THR A 292 -21.31 -13.09 -0.15
CA THR A 292 -22.59 -12.42 0.05
C THR A 292 -23.31 -12.13 -1.26
N LEU A 293 -22.55 -11.75 -2.29
CA LEU A 293 -23.08 -11.28 -3.58
C LEU A 293 -23.12 -12.35 -4.67
N GLY A 294 -22.43 -13.48 -4.49
CA GLY A 294 -22.37 -14.56 -5.48
C GLY A 294 -21.42 -14.28 -6.64
N ILE A 295 -20.38 -13.46 -6.43
CA ILE A 295 -19.43 -13.04 -7.47
C ILE A 295 -17.99 -13.28 -7.02
N TYR A 296 -17.03 -13.28 -7.96
CA TYR A 296 -15.63 -13.28 -7.61
C TYR A 296 -15.14 -11.88 -7.31
N CYS A 297 -14.35 -11.71 -6.25
CA CYS A 297 -13.80 -10.42 -5.85
C CYS A 297 -12.30 -10.54 -5.52
N GLY A 298 -11.47 -9.78 -6.23
CA GLY A 298 -10.06 -9.57 -5.90
C GLY A 298 -9.87 -8.49 -4.83
N ALA A 299 -8.62 -8.09 -4.62
CA ALA A 299 -8.23 -7.08 -3.64
C ALA A 299 -7.19 -6.10 -4.21
N LEU A 300 -7.23 -4.85 -3.75
CA LEU A 300 -6.25 -3.81 -4.03
C LEU A 300 -5.69 -3.28 -2.72
N SER A 301 -4.38 -3.33 -2.56
CA SER A 301 -3.67 -2.69 -1.45
C SER A 301 -2.28 -2.22 -1.90
N GLY A 302 -1.70 -1.28 -1.17
CA GLY A 302 -0.43 -0.66 -1.55
C GLY A 302 -0.13 0.58 -0.73
N ALA A 303 1.11 1.04 -0.87
CA ALA A 303 1.63 2.29 -0.29
C ALA A 303 1.00 3.52 -0.97
N ASN A 304 -0.30 3.71 -0.72
CA ASN A 304 -1.12 4.71 -1.39
C ASN A 304 -1.84 5.62 -0.39
N ILE A 305 -1.57 6.92 -0.49
CA ILE A 305 -2.32 7.98 0.20
C ILE A 305 -3.24 8.64 -0.82
N ALA A 306 -4.54 8.63 -0.53
CA ALA A 306 -5.58 9.03 -1.46
C ALA A 306 -5.42 10.45 -2.04
N SER A 307 -4.99 11.40 -1.21
CA SER A 307 -4.75 12.79 -1.64
C SER A 307 -3.53 12.93 -2.52
N GLU A 308 -2.45 12.17 -2.29
CA GLU A 308 -1.23 12.22 -3.11
C GLU A 308 -1.55 11.73 -4.53
N ILE A 309 -2.28 10.62 -4.62
CA ILE A 309 -2.70 10.02 -5.89
C ILE A 309 -3.70 10.89 -6.63
N ALA A 310 -4.62 11.53 -5.91
CA ALA A 310 -5.54 12.49 -6.51
C ALA A 310 -4.81 13.72 -7.10
N ASN A 311 -3.66 14.10 -6.52
CA ASN A 311 -2.75 15.12 -7.03
C ASN A 311 -1.76 14.59 -8.07
N GLU A 312 -1.91 13.34 -8.50
CA GLU A 312 -1.05 12.69 -9.49
C GLU A 312 0.42 12.60 -9.05
N GLU A 313 0.65 12.56 -7.74
CA GLU A 313 1.96 12.20 -7.18
C GLU A 313 2.20 10.71 -7.37
N TRP A 314 3.40 10.37 -7.82
CA TRP A 314 3.73 9.00 -8.18
C TRP A 314 3.70 8.07 -6.96
N CYS A 315 2.97 6.96 -7.08
CA CYS A 315 3.04 5.85 -6.14
C CYS A 315 2.81 4.49 -6.83
N GLU A 316 2.90 3.43 -6.03
CA GLU A 316 2.72 2.05 -6.50
C GLU A 316 1.62 1.34 -5.71
N THR A 317 0.89 0.44 -6.35
CA THR A 317 -0.08 -0.44 -5.72
C THR A 317 0.07 -1.87 -6.22
N THR A 318 -0.49 -2.80 -5.45
CA THR A 318 -0.64 -4.19 -5.86
C THR A 318 -2.14 -4.52 -5.97
N ILE A 319 -2.52 -5.18 -7.06
CA ILE A 319 -3.86 -5.73 -7.24
C ILE A 319 -3.73 -7.23 -7.33
N ALA A 320 -4.42 -7.92 -6.42
CA ALA A 320 -4.55 -9.36 -6.46
C ALA A 320 -5.87 -9.76 -7.12
N TYR A 321 -5.77 -10.55 -8.19
CA TYR A 321 -6.91 -11.13 -8.88
C TYR A 321 -6.53 -12.50 -9.42
N ASN A 322 -7.06 -13.58 -8.84
CA ASN A 322 -6.84 -14.91 -9.40
C ASN A 322 -8.00 -15.25 -10.34
N THR A 323 -7.77 -15.14 -11.65
CA THR A 323 -8.83 -15.35 -12.67
C THR A 323 -9.60 -16.64 -12.39
N PRO A 324 -10.92 -16.56 -12.14
CA PRO A 324 -11.71 -17.74 -11.83
C PRO A 324 -11.63 -18.78 -12.95
N PRO A 325 -11.56 -20.09 -12.64
CA PRO A 325 -11.49 -21.12 -13.68
C PRO A 325 -12.61 -21.04 -14.73
N CYS A 326 -13.80 -20.58 -14.33
CA CYS A 326 -14.94 -20.39 -15.23
C CYS A 326 -14.75 -19.27 -16.26
N ASP A 327 -13.80 -18.35 -16.04
CA ASP A 327 -13.51 -17.21 -16.91
C ASP A 327 -12.24 -17.41 -17.75
N ILE A 328 -11.48 -18.49 -17.51
CA ILE A 328 -10.28 -18.80 -18.29
C ILE A 328 -10.72 -19.19 -19.72
N ARG A 329 -10.39 -18.33 -20.68
CA ARG A 329 -10.65 -18.56 -22.10
C ARG A 329 -9.43 -19.21 -22.72
N ALA A 330 -9.64 -20.23 -23.55
CA ALA A 330 -8.56 -20.81 -24.36
C ALA A 330 -8.06 -19.72 -25.32
N THR A 331 -6.81 -19.27 -25.14
CA THR A 331 -6.20 -18.33 -26.07
C THR A 331 -5.97 -19.03 -27.41
N ASN A 332 -6.53 -18.50 -28.48
CA ASN A 332 -6.26 -18.98 -29.84
C ASN A 332 -4.83 -18.56 -30.25
N GLY A 333 -3.85 -19.39 -29.89
CA GLY A 333 -2.54 -19.53 -30.55
C GLY A 333 -1.57 -18.34 -30.51
N ALA A 334 -0.65 -18.31 -29.53
CA ALA A 334 0.77 -17.98 -29.73
C ALA A 334 1.63 -18.24 -28.46
N SER A 335 2.36 -19.36 -28.49
CA SER A 335 3.73 -19.61 -27.99
C SER A 335 4.21 -19.13 -26.61
N ASN A 336 4.57 -20.14 -25.79
CA ASN A 336 5.80 -20.25 -24.99
C ASN A 336 6.32 -19.00 -24.25
N GLY A 337 5.80 -18.79 -23.04
CA GLY A 337 6.52 -18.18 -21.93
C GLY A 337 6.39 -19.10 -20.72
N ALA A 338 7.52 -19.49 -20.13
CA ALA A 338 7.65 -20.56 -19.14
C ALA A 338 6.71 -20.38 -17.92
N SER A 339 5.63 -21.16 -17.90
CA SER A 339 4.91 -21.49 -16.68
C SER A 339 5.76 -22.46 -15.86
N ASN A 340 6.58 -21.93 -14.94
CA ASN A 340 7.11 -22.75 -13.85
C ASN A 340 6.03 -22.85 -12.76
N GLY A 341 5.10 -23.75 -13.00
CA GLY A 341 3.99 -24.09 -12.11
C GLY A 341 3.23 -25.25 -12.73
N ASN A 342 3.47 -26.46 -12.22
CA ASN A 342 2.70 -27.65 -12.58
C ASN A 342 1.21 -27.39 -12.39
N GLY A 343 0.46 -27.34 -13.49
CA GLY A 343 -0.98 -27.10 -13.45
C GLY A 343 -1.64 -26.95 -14.82
N ALA A 344 -1.27 -27.76 -15.81
CA ALA A 344 -2.15 -27.97 -16.94
C ALA A 344 -3.42 -28.69 -16.43
N SER A 345 -4.51 -27.95 -16.25
CA SER A 345 -5.81 -28.54 -15.92
C SER A 345 -6.83 -28.18 -16.98
N ASN A 346 -7.41 -29.23 -17.58
CA ASN A 346 -8.66 -29.19 -18.32
C ASN A 346 -9.71 -28.35 -17.56
N GLY A 347 -10.56 -27.62 -18.29
CA GLY A 347 -11.59 -26.69 -17.79
C GLY A 347 -12.70 -27.29 -16.92
N ASN A 348 -12.32 -27.90 -15.79
CA ASN A 348 -13.17 -28.46 -14.74
C ASN A 348 -12.67 -28.02 -13.34
N GLY A 349 -11.88 -26.95 -13.25
CA GLY A 349 -11.40 -26.44 -11.97
C GLY A 349 -12.54 -25.81 -11.18
N GLU A 350 -12.91 -26.39 -10.04
CA GLU A 350 -13.83 -25.74 -9.11
C GLU A 350 -13.17 -24.48 -8.52
N HIS A 351 -13.95 -23.41 -8.36
CA HIS A 351 -13.48 -22.18 -7.72
C HIS A 351 -13.10 -22.49 -6.26
N LYS A 352 -11.87 -22.16 -5.88
CA LYS A 352 -11.37 -22.32 -4.52
C LYS A 352 -11.42 -21.01 -3.74
N ASP A 353 -11.72 -21.13 -2.46
CA ASP A 353 -11.77 -20.07 -1.46
C ASP A 353 -10.35 -19.65 -1.02
N SER A 354 -10.25 -18.65 -0.14
CA SER A 354 -8.96 -18.14 0.32
C SER A 354 -8.14 -19.17 1.11
N ARG A 355 -8.74 -20.27 1.58
CA ARG A 355 -8.08 -21.36 2.32
C ARG A 355 -7.79 -22.57 1.43
N GLY A 356 -8.03 -22.46 0.12
CA GLY A 356 -7.81 -23.54 -0.84
C GLY A 356 -8.93 -24.60 -0.87
N GLN A 357 -10.03 -24.38 -0.15
CA GLN A 357 -11.19 -25.27 -0.14
C GLN A 357 -12.13 -24.93 -1.31
N ILE A 358 -12.98 -25.86 -1.73
CA ILE A 358 -14.01 -25.56 -2.74
C ILE A 358 -14.93 -24.47 -2.18
N SER A 359 -15.00 -23.35 -2.90
CA SER A 359 -15.80 -22.21 -2.50
C SER A 359 -17.29 -22.54 -2.49
N ARG A 360 -18.01 -22.01 -1.50
CA ARG A 360 -19.47 -22.09 -1.45
C ARG A 360 -20.12 -21.22 -2.52
N THR A 361 -19.38 -20.25 -3.02
CA THR A 361 -19.81 -19.31 -4.05
C THR A 361 -19.74 -19.96 -5.42
N LYS A 362 -20.92 -20.21 -5.99
CA LYS A 362 -21.05 -20.73 -7.36
C LYS A 362 -20.99 -19.57 -8.34
N LEU A 363 -19.84 -19.42 -8.98
CA LEU A 363 -19.60 -18.34 -9.94
C LEU A 363 -20.33 -18.61 -11.27
N VAL A 364 -20.94 -17.56 -11.81
CA VAL A 364 -21.48 -17.57 -13.18
C VAL A 364 -20.38 -17.07 -14.13
N PRO A 365 -20.06 -17.82 -15.21
CA PRO A 365 -19.06 -17.41 -16.19
C PRO A 365 -19.37 -16.06 -16.82
N LEU A 366 -18.33 -15.27 -17.09
CA LEU A 366 -18.47 -14.03 -17.86
C LEU A 366 -18.89 -14.35 -19.32
N PRO A 367 -19.96 -13.74 -19.87
CA PRO A 367 -20.39 -14.00 -21.24
C PRO A 367 -19.29 -13.71 -22.27
N GLN A 368 -19.22 -14.53 -23.33
CA GLN A 368 -18.18 -14.42 -24.37
C GLN A 368 -18.25 -13.11 -25.17
N GLU A 369 -19.41 -12.43 -25.12
CA GLU A 369 -19.64 -11.13 -25.75
C GLU A 369 -18.80 -10.00 -25.13
N TYR A 370 -18.36 -10.15 -23.88
CA TYR A 370 -17.49 -9.19 -23.20
C TYR A 370 -16.01 -9.56 -23.39
N PRO A 371 -15.07 -8.61 -23.33
CA PRO A 371 -13.65 -8.89 -23.10
C PRO A 371 -13.44 -9.83 -21.90
N PRO A 372 -12.33 -10.59 -21.84
CA PRO A 372 -11.96 -11.27 -20.61
C PRO A 372 -11.74 -10.24 -19.48
N LEU A 373 -11.84 -10.69 -18.24
CA LEU A 373 -11.44 -9.90 -17.08
C LEU A 373 -10.32 -10.66 -16.36
N ASP A 374 -9.09 -10.44 -16.82
CA ASP A 374 -7.89 -11.00 -16.21
C ASP A 374 -6.91 -9.90 -15.78
N HIS A 375 -5.64 -10.27 -15.57
CA HIS A 375 -4.62 -9.33 -15.14
C HIS A 375 -4.45 -8.16 -16.11
N GLU A 376 -4.60 -8.38 -17.41
CA GLU A 376 -4.41 -7.35 -18.42
C GLU A 376 -5.51 -6.28 -18.36
N GLU A 377 -6.79 -6.67 -18.26
CA GLU A 377 -7.89 -5.70 -18.19
C GLU A 377 -7.90 -4.94 -16.87
N PHE A 378 -7.62 -5.61 -15.73
CA PHE A 378 -7.50 -4.88 -14.47
C PHE A 378 -6.27 -3.97 -14.44
N TYR A 379 -5.15 -4.37 -15.03
CA TYR A 379 -4.00 -3.48 -15.19
C TYR A 379 -4.39 -2.24 -16.01
N LYS A 380 -5.05 -2.39 -17.15
CA LYS A 380 -5.54 -1.26 -17.97
C LYS A 380 -6.52 -0.36 -17.22
N LEU A 381 -7.40 -0.94 -16.40
CA LEU A 381 -8.41 -0.19 -15.67
C LEU A 381 -7.82 0.69 -14.56
N PHE A 382 -6.75 0.25 -13.90
CA PHE A 382 -6.19 0.96 -12.74
C PHE A 382 -4.86 1.67 -13.01
N SER A 383 -4.02 1.16 -13.92
CA SER A 383 -2.66 1.68 -14.13
C SER A 383 -2.67 3.07 -14.75
N ARG A 384 -1.93 4.00 -14.14
CA ARG A 384 -1.70 5.36 -14.63
C ARG A 384 -0.20 5.69 -14.60
N PRO A 385 0.27 6.70 -15.34
CA PRO A 385 1.66 7.15 -15.26
C PRO A 385 2.13 7.51 -13.84
N TYR A 386 1.21 7.96 -12.97
CA TYR A 386 1.46 8.29 -11.56
C TYR A 386 0.97 7.20 -10.57
N PHE A 387 0.37 6.11 -11.07
CA PHE A 387 -0.16 5.03 -10.25
C PHE A 387 0.22 3.69 -10.85
N THR A 388 1.44 3.22 -10.52
CA THR A 388 1.98 1.97 -11.05
C THR A 388 1.27 0.79 -10.38
N VAL A 389 0.73 -0.12 -11.19
CA VAL A 389 0.04 -1.34 -10.71
C VAL A 389 0.92 -2.56 -10.91
N SER A 390 1.13 -3.34 -9.86
CA SER A 390 1.61 -4.72 -9.94
C SER A 390 0.44 -5.69 -9.81
N MET A 391 0.28 -6.60 -10.77
CA MET A 391 -0.77 -7.63 -10.75
C MET A 391 -0.22 -8.93 -10.15
N VAL A 392 -0.93 -9.50 -9.19
CA VAL A 392 -0.61 -10.80 -8.57
C VAL A 392 -1.86 -11.68 -8.48
N SER A 393 -1.67 -12.99 -8.25
CA SER A 393 -2.80 -13.91 -7.99
C SER A 393 -3.05 -14.13 -6.50
N ASP A 394 -2.15 -13.67 -5.62
CA ASP A 394 -2.23 -13.88 -4.18
C ASP A 394 -3.13 -12.85 -3.49
N VAL A 395 -4.43 -13.16 -3.48
CA VAL A 395 -5.47 -12.34 -2.82
C VAL A 395 -5.27 -12.30 -1.31
N VAL A 396 -4.76 -13.37 -0.72
CA VAL A 396 -4.52 -13.47 0.73
C VAL A 396 -3.41 -12.51 1.14
N GLY A 397 -2.26 -12.57 0.48
CA GLY A 397 -1.11 -11.71 0.77
C GLY A 397 -1.45 -10.22 0.68
N VAL A 398 -2.12 -9.81 -0.40
CA VAL A 398 -2.54 -8.40 -0.58
C VAL A 398 -3.55 -7.96 0.49
N SER A 399 -4.52 -8.81 0.83
CA SER A 399 -5.56 -8.47 1.82
C SER A 399 -4.99 -8.40 3.24
N LEU A 400 -4.21 -9.40 3.66
CA LEU A 400 -3.62 -9.45 5.00
C LEU A 400 -2.56 -8.37 5.21
N GLY A 401 -1.73 -8.10 4.19
CA GLY A 401 -0.74 -7.01 4.24
C GLY A 401 -1.40 -5.65 4.50
N GLY A 402 -2.50 -5.35 3.79
CA GLY A 402 -3.27 -4.12 4.00
C GLY A 402 -3.99 -4.03 5.35
N ALA A 403 -4.45 -5.15 5.90
CA ALA A 403 -5.18 -5.19 7.16
C ALA A 403 -4.25 -5.13 8.38
N LEU A 404 -3.31 -6.07 8.49
CA LEU A 404 -2.51 -6.30 9.70
C LEU A 404 -1.43 -5.21 9.92
N LYS A 405 -0.99 -4.53 8.85
CA LYS A 405 -0.05 -3.39 8.98
C LYS A 405 -0.53 -2.30 9.95
N ASN A 406 -1.85 -2.16 10.12
CA ASN A 406 -2.42 -1.11 10.96
C ASN A 406 -2.13 -1.35 12.45
N ILE A 407 -2.01 -2.63 12.87
CA ILE A 407 -1.57 -3.01 14.22
C ILE A 407 -0.11 -2.58 14.41
N VAL A 408 0.74 -2.86 13.42
CA VAL A 408 2.17 -2.49 13.44
C VAL A 408 2.35 -0.96 13.44
N ALA A 409 1.52 -0.23 12.71
CA ALA A 409 1.52 1.23 12.69
C ALA A 409 1.20 1.83 14.07
N ILE A 410 0.22 1.27 14.78
CA ILE A 410 -0.08 1.67 16.16
C ILE A 410 1.14 1.46 17.06
N ALA A 411 1.77 0.28 16.99
CA ALA A 411 2.97 -0.03 17.77
C ALA A 411 4.13 0.94 17.48
N CYS A 412 4.34 1.29 16.21
CA CYS A 412 5.35 2.26 15.82
C CYS A 412 5.05 3.64 16.41
N GLY A 413 3.79 4.06 16.43
CA GLY A 413 3.42 5.33 17.04
C GLY A 413 3.61 5.31 18.56
N PHE A 414 3.30 4.21 19.24
CA PHE A 414 3.58 4.06 20.67
C PHE A 414 5.07 4.25 21.00
N VAL A 415 5.92 3.52 20.29
CA VAL A 415 7.38 3.58 20.45
C VAL A 415 7.90 5.00 20.21
N GLU A 416 7.45 5.65 19.14
CA GLU A 416 7.88 7.00 18.82
C GLU A 416 7.36 8.05 19.81
N GLY A 417 6.11 7.92 20.26
CA GLY A 417 5.53 8.82 21.25
C GLY A 417 6.16 8.69 22.64
N HIS A 418 6.71 7.52 22.96
CA HIS A 418 7.53 7.32 24.17
C HIS A 418 8.93 7.97 24.07
N GLY A 419 9.32 8.46 22.89
CA GLY A 419 10.62 9.07 22.64
C GLY A 419 11.69 8.10 22.14
N TRP A 420 11.32 6.86 21.81
CA TRP A 420 12.22 5.93 21.14
C TRP A 420 12.22 6.18 19.63
N ASN A 421 13.38 6.52 19.10
CA ASN A 421 13.53 6.97 17.72
C ASN A 421 13.63 5.81 16.70
N MET A 422 14.14 6.12 15.51
CA MET A 422 14.13 5.27 14.32
C MET A 422 14.59 3.82 14.57
N THR A 423 15.63 3.57 15.38
CA THR A 423 16.13 2.21 15.64
C THR A 423 15.07 1.31 16.27
N ALA A 424 14.32 1.83 17.26
CA ALA A 424 13.26 1.06 17.91
C ALA A 424 12.06 0.87 16.97
N LYS A 425 11.71 1.93 16.23
CA LYS A 425 10.66 1.90 15.21
C LYS A 425 10.95 0.84 14.14
N THR A 426 12.17 0.78 13.60
CA THR A 426 12.59 -0.24 12.64
C THR A 426 12.55 -1.65 13.24
N ALA A 427 12.93 -1.81 14.51
CA ALA A 427 12.82 -3.10 15.18
C ALA A 427 11.36 -3.56 15.29
N VAL A 428 10.43 -2.65 15.62
CA VAL A 428 8.99 -2.93 15.64
C VAL A 428 8.46 -3.26 14.26
N MET A 429 8.80 -2.47 13.23
CA MET A 429 8.39 -2.76 11.83
C MET A 429 8.84 -4.17 11.41
N ARG A 430 10.10 -4.53 11.68
CA ARG A 430 10.64 -5.87 11.37
C ARG A 430 9.91 -6.98 12.11
N ARG A 431 9.65 -6.81 13.40
CA ARG A 431 8.90 -7.79 14.19
C ARG A 431 7.46 -7.91 13.70
N GLY A 432 6.83 -6.79 13.40
CA GLY A 432 5.48 -6.74 12.85
C GLY A 432 5.36 -7.48 11.52
N MET A 433 6.29 -7.28 10.58
CA MET A 433 6.27 -8.02 9.32
C MET A 433 6.43 -9.53 9.53
N LEU A 434 7.33 -9.95 10.43
CA LEU A 434 7.47 -11.38 10.73
C LEU A 434 6.19 -11.98 11.32
N GLU A 435 5.48 -11.24 12.17
CA GLU A 435 4.18 -11.66 12.70
C GLU A 435 3.10 -11.72 11.61
N ILE A 436 3.09 -10.77 10.65
CA ILE A 436 2.18 -10.82 9.49
C ILE A 436 2.45 -12.04 8.62
N ILE A 437 3.71 -12.32 8.29
CA ILE A 437 4.09 -13.49 7.48
C ILE A 437 3.73 -14.79 8.22
N ALA A 438 4.05 -14.88 9.52
CA ALA A 438 3.68 -16.02 10.34
C ALA A 438 2.17 -16.23 10.39
N PHE A 439 1.40 -15.15 10.55
CA PHE A 439 -0.06 -15.18 10.57
C PHE A 439 -0.62 -15.68 9.24
N ALA A 440 -0.15 -15.14 8.11
CA ALA A 440 -0.61 -15.55 6.79
C ALA A 440 -0.33 -17.04 6.53
N ARG A 441 0.86 -17.52 6.90
CA ARG A 441 1.26 -18.92 6.76
C ARG A 441 0.45 -19.87 7.66
N GLU A 442 0.17 -19.46 8.89
CA GLU A 442 -0.58 -20.28 9.86
C GLU A 442 -2.04 -20.47 9.43
N PHE A 443 -2.69 -19.41 8.93
CA PHE A 443 -4.14 -19.42 8.69
C PHE A 443 -4.54 -19.62 7.22
N PHE A 444 -3.61 -19.44 6.27
CA PHE A 444 -3.87 -19.58 4.83
C PHE A 444 -2.74 -20.31 4.07
N PRO A 445 -2.24 -21.47 4.56
CA PRO A 445 -1.03 -22.12 4.02
C PRO A 445 -1.14 -22.55 2.55
N GLU A 446 -2.35 -22.86 2.07
CA GLU A 446 -2.58 -23.42 0.73
C GLU A 446 -2.51 -22.37 -0.40
N THR A 447 -2.75 -21.10 -0.08
CA THR A 447 -2.98 -20.04 -1.07
C THR A 447 -1.99 -18.88 -0.94
N ILE A 448 -1.45 -18.66 0.26
CA ILE A 448 -0.51 -17.58 0.51
C ILE A 448 0.76 -17.74 -0.33
N GLN A 449 1.19 -16.65 -0.97
CA GLN A 449 2.51 -16.54 -1.56
C GLN A 449 3.29 -15.54 -0.72
N GLU A 450 4.10 -16.03 0.21
CA GLU A 450 4.77 -15.17 1.19
C GLU A 450 5.55 -14.00 0.53
N LYS A 451 6.08 -14.22 -0.69
CA LYS A 451 6.73 -13.18 -1.51
C LYS A 451 5.89 -11.93 -1.73
N THR A 452 4.58 -12.04 -1.80
CA THR A 452 3.66 -10.89 -1.89
C THR A 452 3.84 -9.92 -0.73
N LEU A 453 4.18 -10.42 0.46
CA LEU A 453 4.35 -9.58 1.64
C LEU A 453 5.68 -8.81 1.65
N TRP A 454 6.68 -9.21 0.85
CA TRP A 454 7.98 -8.52 0.83
C TRP A 454 8.46 -7.98 -0.52
N GLU A 455 7.95 -8.50 -1.65
CA GLU A 455 8.25 -7.98 -3.00
C GLU A 455 7.27 -6.90 -3.42
N GLU A 456 6.02 -6.99 -2.99
CA GLU A 456 4.92 -6.15 -3.49
C GLU A 456 4.61 -4.94 -2.60
N SER A 457 4.05 -3.89 -3.22
CA SER A 457 3.65 -2.66 -2.51
C SER A 457 2.65 -2.93 -1.37
N ALA A 458 1.73 -3.90 -1.53
CA ALA A 458 0.75 -4.27 -0.49
C ALA A 458 1.35 -4.78 0.83
N GLY A 459 2.61 -5.22 0.82
CA GLY A 459 3.33 -5.74 1.98
C GLY A 459 4.20 -4.68 2.65
N TRP A 460 5.53 -4.79 2.47
CA TRP A 460 6.52 -3.89 3.08
C TRP A 460 6.28 -2.42 2.74
N GLY A 461 5.98 -2.11 1.47
CA GLY A 461 5.76 -0.73 1.03
C GLY A 461 4.65 -0.06 1.82
N ASP A 462 3.47 -0.68 1.87
CA ASP A 462 2.31 -0.14 2.56
C ASP A 462 2.53 -0.06 4.08
N MET A 463 3.24 -1.02 4.66
CA MET A 463 3.61 -0.98 6.07
C MET A 463 4.51 0.21 6.40
N ILE A 464 5.54 0.48 5.59
CA ILE A 464 6.49 1.57 5.84
C ILE A 464 5.75 2.90 5.88
N VAL A 465 4.93 3.20 4.86
CA VAL A 465 4.13 4.44 4.80
C VAL A 465 3.14 4.52 5.98
N SER A 466 2.48 3.40 6.30
CA SER A 466 1.57 3.33 7.44
C SER A 466 2.25 3.70 8.77
N CYS A 467 3.47 3.22 8.97
CA CYS A 467 4.21 3.41 10.19
C CYS A 467 4.91 4.79 10.26
N THR A 468 4.92 5.59 9.18
CA THR A 468 5.62 6.88 9.14
C THR A 468 4.72 8.10 8.99
N ALA A 469 3.57 7.98 8.32
CA ALA A 469 2.73 9.13 7.99
C ALA A 469 1.22 8.89 8.22
N ALA A 470 0.77 7.64 8.35
CA ALA A 470 -0.66 7.36 8.41
C ALA A 470 -1.30 7.65 9.77
N ARG A 471 -2.64 7.75 9.77
CA ARG A 471 -3.47 8.06 10.94
C ARG A 471 -3.19 7.15 12.15
N ASN A 472 -3.12 5.83 11.94
CA ASN A 472 -2.88 4.87 13.02
C ASN A 472 -1.58 5.17 13.78
N TRP A 473 -0.48 5.48 13.07
CA TRP A 473 0.79 5.90 13.68
C TRP A 473 0.68 7.28 14.34
N ARG A 474 0.13 8.27 13.64
CA ARG A 474 0.08 9.67 14.10
C ARG A 474 -0.67 9.80 15.42
N TYR A 475 -1.83 9.17 15.52
CA TYR A 475 -2.71 9.31 16.68
C TYR A 475 -2.30 8.41 17.84
N SER A 476 -1.71 7.23 17.59
CA SER A 476 -1.14 6.43 18.68
C SER A 476 0.11 7.08 19.28
N LYS A 477 0.92 7.75 18.45
CA LYS A 477 2.03 8.62 18.92
C LYS A 477 1.52 9.75 19.81
N MET A 478 0.53 10.50 19.32
CA MET A 478 -0.07 11.60 20.06
C MET A 478 -0.68 11.17 21.40
N ALA A 479 -1.30 9.99 21.47
CA ALA A 479 -1.85 9.45 22.70
C ALA A 479 -0.77 9.26 23.78
N VAL A 480 0.37 8.69 23.40
CA VAL A 480 1.51 8.49 24.31
C VAL A 480 2.15 9.81 24.71
N GLU A 481 2.37 10.73 23.76
CA GLU A 481 2.94 12.07 24.04
C GLU A 481 2.10 12.88 25.03
N ARG A 482 0.77 12.74 24.95
CA ARG A 482 -0.19 13.43 25.83
C ARG A 482 -0.53 12.65 27.10
N GLY A 483 -0.09 11.39 27.22
CA GLY A 483 -0.43 10.53 28.35
C GLY A 483 -1.92 10.18 28.45
N VAL A 484 -2.63 10.11 27.32
CA VAL A 484 -4.06 9.77 27.25
C VAL A 484 -4.28 8.47 26.47
N SER A 485 -5.49 7.92 26.51
CA SER A 485 -5.83 6.73 25.72
C SER A 485 -5.96 7.07 24.23
N VAL A 486 -5.74 6.08 23.36
CA VAL A 486 -5.92 6.25 21.91
C VAL A 486 -7.41 6.51 21.59
N GLN A 487 -8.31 5.93 22.36
CA GLN A 487 -9.76 6.14 22.24
C GLN A 487 -10.16 7.58 22.57
N GLU A 488 -9.47 8.22 23.52
CA GLU A 488 -9.68 9.64 23.81
C GLU A 488 -9.19 10.54 22.66
N ILE A 489 -8.04 10.22 22.07
CA ILE A 489 -7.56 10.89 20.85
C ILE A 489 -8.55 10.70 19.70
N GLU A 490 -9.09 9.49 19.52
CA GLU A 490 -10.08 9.22 18.48
C GLU A 490 -11.34 10.08 18.66
N ARG A 491 -11.82 10.23 19.90
CA ARG A 491 -12.97 11.07 20.22
C ARG A 491 -12.72 12.56 19.98
N THR A 492 -11.52 13.04 20.27
CA THR A 492 -11.20 14.48 20.32
C THR A 492 -10.59 15.02 19.04
N GLU A 493 -9.89 14.21 18.25
CA GLU A 493 -9.06 14.67 17.13
C GLU A 493 -9.53 14.18 15.76
N LEU A 494 -10.37 13.13 15.70
CA LEU A 494 -10.77 12.51 14.43
C LEU A 494 -12.14 12.95 13.91
N ASN A 495 -12.83 13.89 14.58
CA ASN A 495 -14.11 14.46 14.14
C ASN A 495 -15.15 13.40 13.71
N GLY A 496 -15.22 12.28 14.44
CA GLY A 496 -16.12 11.16 14.15
C GLY A 496 -15.56 10.07 13.23
N GLN A 497 -14.33 10.22 12.70
CA GLN A 497 -13.64 9.12 12.01
C GLN A 497 -13.05 8.12 13.01
N LYS A 498 -13.01 6.84 12.63
CA LYS A 498 -12.43 5.77 13.46
C LYS A 498 -11.03 5.34 13.00
N LEU A 499 -10.19 4.93 13.94
CA LEU A 499 -8.91 4.27 13.71
C LEU A 499 -9.10 2.77 13.54
N GLN A 500 -9.03 2.34 12.29
CA GLN A 500 -9.18 0.95 11.87
C GLN A 500 -8.20 0.01 12.58
N GLY A 501 -7.00 0.47 12.94
CA GLY A 501 -6.03 -0.39 13.63
C GLY A 501 -6.49 -0.84 15.01
N ILE A 502 -7.35 -0.08 15.70
CA ILE A 502 -7.88 -0.46 17.02
C ILE A 502 -8.83 -1.65 16.87
N SER A 503 -9.80 -1.58 15.94
CA SER A 503 -10.74 -2.67 15.71
C SER A 503 -10.01 -3.92 15.20
N THR A 504 -9.12 -3.78 14.22
CA THR A 504 -8.32 -4.90 13.71
C THR A 504 -7.47 -5.54 14.81
N SER A 505 -6.86 -4.75 15.71
CA SER A 505 -6.09 -5.30 16.83
C SER A 505 -6.96 -6.12 17.79
N ARG A 506 -8.17 -5.63 18.12
CA ARG A 506 -9.11 -6.33 19.01
C ARG A 506 -9.57 -7.65 18.41
N GLU A 507 -9.95 -7.62 17.14
CA GLU A 507 -10.44 -8.76 16.38
C GLU A 507 -9.38 -9.86 16.26
N VAL A 508 -8.17 -9.49 15.81
CA VAL A 508 -7.05 -10.42 15.65
C VAL A 508 -6.63 -10.99 17.01
N SER A 509 -6.53 -10.18 18.06
CA SER A 509 -6.17 -10.68 19.39
C SER A 509 -7.24 -11.63 19.97
N SER A 510 -8.53 -11.33 19.79
CA SER A 510 -9.61 -12.22 20.23
C SER A 510 -9.49 -13.59 19.56
N PHE A 511 -9.28 -13.61 18.25
CA PHE A 511 -9.10 -14.84 17.49
C PHE A 511 -7.84 -15.62 17.89
N LEU A 512 -6.69 -14.94 18.04
CA LEU A 512 -5.47 -15.59 18.49
C LEU A 512 -5.61 -16.18 19.89
N ARG A 513 -6.33 -15.51 20.79
CA ARG A 513 -6.65 -16.01 22.13
C ARG A 513 -7.55 -17.24 22.06
N ALA A 514 -8.59 -17.21 21.24
CA ALA A 514 -9.48 -18.36 21.03
C ALA A 514 -8.74 -19.58 20.47
N LYS A 515 -7.71 -19.38 19.63
CA LYS A 515 -6.84 -20.44 19.12
C LYS A 515 -5.71 -20.86 20.07
N GLY A 516 -5.52 -20.16 21.20
CA GLY A 516 -4.40 -20.41 22.12
C GLY A 516 -3.03 -20.04 21.55
N LEU A 517 -2.98 -19.15 20.56
CA LEU A 517 -1.76 -18.77 19.82
C LEU A 517 -1.26 -17.36 20.16
N GLU A 518 -1.88 -16.65 21.11
CA GLU A 518 -1.52 -15.26 21.46
C GLU A 518 -0.04 -15.08 21.83
N GLU A 519 0.59 -16.09 22.45
CA GLU A 519 2.01 -16.08 22.81
C GLU A 519 2.99 -16.18 21.62
N HIS A 520 2.49 -16.56 20.44
CA HIS A 520 3.27 -16.61 19.19
C HIS A 520 3.30 -15.26 18.47
N TYR A 521 2.42 -14.32 18.85
CA TYR A 521 2.28 -12.98 18.25
C TYR A 521 2.50 -11.88 19.30
N PRO A 522 3.71 -11.78 19.88
CA PRO A 522 3.98 -10.89 21.01
C PRO A 522 3.77 -9.41 20.69
N LEU A 523 4.02 -8.94 19.47
CA LEU A 523 3.76 -7.54 19.09
C LEU A 523 2.25 -7.26 18.99
N PHE A 524 1.47 -8.14 18.35
CA PHE A 524 0.02 -7.97 18.28
C PHE A 524 -0.60 -7.98 19.68
N LYS A 525 -0.15 -8.90 20.54
CA LYS A 525 -0.54 -8.94 21.94
C LYS A 525 -0.14 -7.65 22.69
N ALA A 526 1.07 -7.14 22.46
CA ALA A 526 1.53 -5.89 23.08
C ALA A 526 0.62 -4.70 22.76
N VAL A 527 0.23 -4.57 21.49
CA VAL A 527 -0.63 -3.47 21.04
C VAL A 527 -1.98 -3.51 21.74
N GLU A 528 -2.63 -4.67 21.81
CA GLU A 528 -3.90 -4.82 22.54
C GLU A 528 -3.75 -4.46 24.03
N LEU A 529 -2.70 -4.97 24.69
CA LEU A 529 -2.48 -4.71 26.12
C LEU A 529 -2.19 -3.23 26.42
N ILE A 530 -1.49 -2.51 25.53
CA ILE A 530 -1.24 -1.06 25.66
C ILE A 530 -2.54 -0.28 25.38
N LEU A 531 -3.32 -0.67 24.37
CA LEU A 531 -4.63 -0.08 24.09
C LEU A 531 -5.61 -0.24 25.26
N ASP A 532 -5.49 -1.34 26.02
CA ASP A 532 -6.23 -1.61 27.26
C ASP A 532 -5.61 -1.00 28.52
N GLN A 533 -4.48 -0.29 28.39
CA GLN A 533 -3.70 0.27 29.51
C GLN A 533 -3.26 -0.76 30.56
N LYS A 534 -3.11 -2.03 30.16
CA LYS A 534 -2.66 -3.14 31.03
C LYS A 534 -1.15 -3.19 31.19
N ILE A 535 -0.41 -2.76 30.18
CA ILE A 535 1.06 -2.65 30.19
C ILE A 535 1.49 -1.29 29.63
N LYS A 536 2.72 -0.88 29.90
CA LYS A 536 3.32 0.35 29.37
C LYS A 536 4.14 0.09 28.10
N VAL A 537 4.41 1.15 27.34
CA VAL A 537 5.22 1.10 26.11
C VAL A 537 6.63 0.57 26.39
N GLU A 538 7.20 0.89 27.56
CA GLU A 538 8.53 0.42 27.98
C GLU A 538 8.66 -1.11 28.03
N GLU A 539 7.54 -1.83 28.13
CA GLU A 539 7.50 -3.28 28.30
C GLU A 539 7.54 -4.04 26.98
N ILE A 540 7.35 -3.36 25.83
CA ILE A 540 7.40 -3.97 24.49
C ILE A 540 8.65 -4.85 24.29
N PRO A 541 9.88 -4.41 24.61
CA PRO A 541 11.09 -5.23 24.42
C PRO A 541 11.09 -6.53 25.24
N ASN A 542 10.43 -6.55 26.40
CA ASN A 542 10.43 -7.72 27.28
C ASN A 542 9.61 -8.88 26.68
N LEU A 543 8.58 -8.57 25.88
CA LEU A 543 7.74 -9.56 25.21
C LEU A 543 8.50 -10.35 24.12
N PHE A 544 9.68 -9.88 23.70
CA PHE A 544 10.54 -10.57 22.73
C PHE A 544 11.73 -11.32 23.35
N ARG A 545 11.96 -11.17 24.66
CA ARG A 545 13.02 -11.88 25.39
C ARG A 545 12.46 -13.23 25.84
N LYS A 546 12.43 -14.21 24.94
CA LYS A 546 12.24 -15.63 25.28
C LYS A 546 13.59 -16.31 25.39
#